data_AF-A0A3C0ED40-F1
#
_entry.id   AF-A0A3C0ED40-F1
#
_cell.length_a   1.000
_cell.length_b   1.000
_cell.length_c   1.000
_cell.angle_alpha   90.00
_cell.angle_beta   90.00
_cell.angle_gamma   90.00
#
_symmetry.space_group_name_H-M   'P 1'
#
loop_
_entity.id
_entity.type
_entity.pdbx_description
1 polymer ?
#
loop_
_entity_poly.entity_id
_entity_poly.type
_entity_poly.pdbx_seq_one_letter_code
_entity_poly.pdbx_strand_id
1 'polypeptide(L)'
;MGPGRRPEMSVYLLNKILYMTDNDADFRKRIKEDPEGTIKSFPLRGDEIEAMILGDVGTLYQMGVHTFFLNHMARYEMFGVNRDNYLERIRSHMEYDPRFELGAMPLQYVPKES
;
A
#
# COMPACT_ATOMS: atom_id res chain seq x y z
N MET A 1 15.20 3.61 -26.81
CA MET A 1 14.44 2.57 -26.09
C MET A 1 14.31 3.03 -24.64
N GLY A 2 13.11 3.38 -24.18
CA GLY A 2 12.88 3.72 -22.78
C GLY A 2 12.71 2.45 -21.93
N PRO A 3 13.17 2.43 -20.67
CA PRO A 3 13.00 1.26 -19.81
C PRO A 3 11.50 0.96 -19.65
N GLY A 4 11.16 -0.31 -19.79
CA GLY A 4 9.81 -0.78 -20.08
C GLY A 4 8.79 -0.41 -19.00
N ARG A 5 7.75 0.33 -19.41
CA ARG A 5 6.50 0.40 -18.66
C ARG A 5 5.87 -1.00 -18.59
N ARG A 6 5.90 -1.66 -17.43
CA ARG A 6 4.92 -2.73 -17.09
C ARG A 6 4.67 -2.83 -15.56
N PRO A 7 3.75 -2.03 -14.99
CA PRO A 7 3.40 -2.15 -13.56
C PRO A 7 1.95 -2.59 -13.31
N GLU A 8 1.31 -3.39 -14.18
CA GLU A 8 -0.12 -3.71 -13.96
C GLU A 8 -0.34 -4.90 -13.01
N MET A 9 0.46 -5.96 -13.09
CA MET A 9 0.22 -7.17 -12.29
C MET A 9 0.60 -7.01 -10.82
N SER A 10 1.72 -6.35 -10.49
CA SER A 10 2.15 -6.28 -9.09
C SER A 10 1.37 -5.25 -8.26
N VAL A 11 1.12 -4.07 -8.81
CA VAL A 11 0.27 -3.05 -8.14
C VAL A 11 -1.14 -3.60 -7.92
N TYR A 12 -1.67 -4.35 -8.88
CA TYR A 12 -2.94 -5.06 -8.70
C TYR A 12 -2.88 -6.04 -7.52
N LEU A 13 -1.82 -6.84 -7.39
CA LEU A 13 -1.68 -7.78 -6.28
C LEU A 13 -1.55 -7.07 -4.93
N LEU A 14 -0.78 -5.98 -4.83
CA LEU A 14 -0.68 -5.17 -3.62
C LEU A 14 -2.04 -4.58 -3.22
N ASN A 15 -2.77 -3.99 -4.18
CA ASN A 15 -4.14 -3.52 -3.97
C ASN A 15 -5.06 -4.66 -3.53
N LYS A 16 -4.95 -5.84 -4.15
CA LYS A 16 -5.76 -7.03 -3.82
C LYS A 16 -5.47 -7.53 -2.42
N ILE A 17 -4.21 -7.58 -1.99
CA ILE A 17 -3.81 -7.97 -0.63
C ILE A 17 -4.49 -7.03 0.38
N LEU A 18 -4.36 -5.72 0.20
CA LEU A 18 -4.97 -4.73 1.10
C LEU A 18 -6.51 -4.73 1.03
N TYR A 19 -7.10 -5.04 -0.13
CA TYR A 19 -8.54 -5.29 -0.25
C TYR A 19 -8.99 -6.51 0.57
N MET A 20 -8.26 -7.63 0.49
CA MET A 20 -8.54 -8.83 1.28
C MET A 20 -8.40 -8.57 2.78
N THR A 21 -7.48 -7.69 3.20
CA THR A 21 -7.38 -7.32 4.63
C THR A 21 -8.64 -6.67 5.18
N ASP A 22 -9.49 -6.07 4.34
CA ASP A 22 -10.77 -5.46 4.73
C ASP A 22 -11.92 -6.47 4.61
N ASN A 23 -11.94 -7.25 3.53
CA ASN A 23 -13.08 -8.08 3.12
C ASN A 23 -13.02 -9.54 3.59
N ASP A 24 -11.86 -10.04 4.02
CA ASP A 24 -11.69 -11.43 4.46
C ASP A 24 -11.11 -11.46 5.89
N ALA A 25 -11.94 -11.91 6.84
CA ALA A 25 -11.55 -11.98 8.25
C ALA A 25 -10.48 -13.05 8.54
N ASP A 26 -10.52 -14.18 7.82
CA ASP A 26 -9.54 -15.26 8.00
C ASP A 26 -8.20 -14.86 7.40
N PHE A 27 -8.21 -14.18 6.25
CA PHE A 27 -7.00 -13.59 5.67
C PHE A 27 -6.39 -12.53 6.60
N ARG A 28 -7.22 -11.62 7.12
CA ARG A 28 -6.79 -10.60 8.08
C ARG A 28 -6.23 -11.19 9.38
N LYS A 29 -6.78 -12.31 9.85
CA LYS A 29 -6.21 -13.04 11.00
C LYS A 29 -4.83 -13.61 10.64
N ARG A 30 -4.73 -14.32 9.51
CA ARG A 30 -3.50 -14.94 9.03
C ARG A 30 -2.36 -13.93 8.84
N ILE A 31 -2.64 -12.80 8.20
CA ILE A 31 -1.63 -11.76 7.94
C ILE A 31 -1.22 -11.02 9.23
N LYS A 32 -2.04 -11.04 10.29
CA LYS A 32 -1.66 -10.54 11.62
C LYS A 32 -0.76 -11.53 12.37
N GLU A 33 -1.03 -12.83 12.24
CA GLU A 33 -0.29 -13.89 12.91
C GLU A 33 1.07 -14.14 12.26
N ASP A 34 1.13 -14.15 10.93
CA ASP A 34 2.35 -14.33 10.14
C ASP A 34 2.37 -13.39 8.93
N PRO A 35 2.72 -12.10 9.13
CA PRO A 35 2.74 -11.12 8.05
C PRO A 35 3.74 -11.49 6.95
N GLU A 36 4.96 -11.87 7.33
CA GLU A 36 6.05 -12.16 6.40
C GLU A 36 5.78 -13.43 5.58
N GLY A 37 5.38 -14.52 6.22
CA GLY A 37 5.03 -15.75 5.51
C GLY A 37 3.80 -15.59 4.62
N THR A 38 2.80 -14.81 5.08
CA THR A 38 1.63 -14.50 4.25
C THR A 38 2.01 -13.70 3.01
N ILE A 39 2.80 -12.63 3.15
CA ILE A 39 3.22 -11.79 2.01
C ILE A 39 4.12 -12.57 1.04
N LYS A 40 5.07 -13.36 1.54
CA LYS A 40 5.96 -14.19 0.70
C LYS A 40 5.25 -15.31 -0.05
N SER A 41 4.00 -15.63 0.30
CA SER A 41 3.18 -16.61 -0.44
C SER A 41 2.64 -16.05 -1.78
N PHE A 42 2.67 -14.73 -1.97
CA PHE A 42 2.26 -14.09 -3.20
C PHE A 42 3.45 -13.96 -4.17
N PRO A 43 3.20 -13.94 -5.50
CA PRO A 43 4.24 -13.75 -6.51
C PRO A 43 4.64 -12.27 -6.63
N LEU A 44 5.10 -11.69 -5.51
CA LEU A 44 5.61 -10.32 -5.42
C LEU A 44 7.13 -10.30 -5.61
N ARG A 45 7.67 -9.16 -6.03
CA ARG A 45 9.10 -8.91 -6.13
C ARG A 45 9.69 -8.56 -4.77
N GLY A 46 11.01 -8.65 -4.65
CA GLY A 46 11.72 -8.43 -3.38
C GLY A 46 11.49 -7.04 -2.78
N ASP A 47 11.53 -5.99 -3.61
CA ASP A 47 11.25 -4.60 -3.22
C ASP A 47 9.79 -4.40 -2.74
N GLU A 48 8.84 -5.07 -3.38
CA GLU A 48 7.42 -5.02 -3.02
C GLU A 48 7.16 -5.74 -1.69
N ILE A 49 7.79 -6.91 -1.49
CA ILE A 49 7.73 -7.65 -0.24
C ILE A 49 8.34 -6.83 0.89
N GLU A 50 9.51 -6.22 0.66
CA GLU A 50 10.21 -5.39 1.63
C GLU A 50 9.36 -4.18 2.04
N ALA A 51 8.83 -3.42 1.08
CA ALA A 51 7.97 -2.27 1.35
C ALA A 51 6.72 -2.64 2.15
N MET A 52 6.09 -3.79 1.85
CA MET A 52 4.96 -4.31 2.62
C MET A 52 5.36 -4.66 4.06
N ILE A 53 6.40 -5.47 4.25
CA ILE A 53 6.84 -5.95 5.57
C ILE A 53 7.29 -4.81 6.47
N LEU A 54 8.03 -3.84 5.92
CA LEU A 54 8.51 -2.67 6.67
C LEU A 54 7.39 -1.67 6.99
N GLY A 55 6.21 -1.83 6.39
CA GLY A 55 5.14 -0.84 6.49
C GLY A 55 5.53 0.49 5.87
N ASP A 56 6.25 0.44 4.75
CA ASP A 56 6.72 1.62 4.02
C ASP A 56 5.60 2.16 3.13
N VAL A 57 4.72 2.95 3.74
CA VAL A 57 3.56 3.52 3.07
C VAL A 57 3.94 4.49 1.96
N GLY A 58 5.05 5.23 2.10
CA GLY A 58 5.56 6.17 1.11
C GLY A 58 5.99 5.46 -0.17
N THR A 59 6.83 4.43 -0.04
CA THR A 59 7.28 3.60 -1.16
C THR A 59 6.10 2.89 -1.83
N LEU A 60 5.16 2.32 -1.07
CA LEU A 60 3.96 1.69 -1.65
C LEU A 60 3.09 2.69 -2.44
N TYR A 61 2.98 3.93 -1.97
CA TYR A 61 2.31 5.00 -2.71
C TYR A 61 3.04 5.35 -4.03
N GLN A 62 4.37 5.42 -4.00
CA GLN A 62 5.17 5.66 -5.20
C GLN A 62 5.10 4.51 -6.21
N MET A 63 5.02 3.27 -5.72
CA MET A 63 4.76 2.09 -6.55
C MET A 63 3.38 2.13 -7.23
N GLY A 64 2.46 2.98 -6.76
CA GLY A 64 1.13 3.16 -7.35
C GLY A 64 0.00 2.43 -6.64
N VAL A 65 0.23 1.94 -5.41
CA VAL A 65 -0.84 1.39 -4.58
C VAL A 65 -1.87 2.46 -4.29
N HIS A 66 -3.15 2.11 -4.38
CA HIS A 66 -4.23 3.07 -4.24
C HIS A 66 -4.35 3.56 -2.80
N THR A 67 -4.48 4.88 -2.61
CA THR A 67 -4.49 5.53 -1.28
C THR A 67 -5.60 5.02 -0.36
N PHE A 68 -6.77 4.67 -0.92
CA PHE A 68 -7.85 4.01 -0.18
C PHE A 68 -7.38 2.71 0.49
N PHE A 69 -6.65 1.87 -0.23
CA PHE A 69 -6.13 0.61 0.31
C PHE A 69 -4.97 0.82 1.28
N LEU A 70 -4.11 1.83 1.06
CA LEU A 70 -3.04 2.17 2.01
C LEU A 70 -3.59 2.53 3.39
N ASN A 71 -4.76 3.19 3.46
CA ASN A 71 -5.42 3.47 4.74
C ASN A 71 -5.81 2.20 5.51
N HIS A 72 -5.95 1.05 4.85
CA HIS A 72 -6.28 -0.21 5.52
C HIS A 72 -5.13 -0.69 6.42
N MET A 73 -3.87 -0.37 6.07
CA MET A 73 -2.71 -0.73 6.88
C MET A 73 -2.82 -0.13 8.27
N ALA A 74 -3.11 1.18 8.36
CA ALA A 74 -3.31 1.87 9.63
C ALA A 74 -4.61 1.47 10.34
N ARG A 75 -5.69 1.22 9.58
CA ARG A 75 -6.99 0.82 10.14
C ARG A 75 -6.92 -0.50 10.88
N TYR A 76 -6.18 -1.47 10.35
CA TYR A 76 -6.11 -2.82 10.90
C TYR A 76 -4.85 -3.08 11.71
N GLU A 77 -3.95 -2.10 11.82
CA GLU A 77 -2.65 -2.21 12.48
C GLU A 77 -1.78 -3.29 11.84
N MET A 78 -1.58 -3.18 10.52
CA MET A 78 -0.77 -4.10 9.72
C MET A 78 0.68 -3.61 9.62
N PHE A 79 1.66 -4.53 9.63
CA PHE A 79 3.06 -4.23 9.32
C PHE A 79 3.67 -3.09 10.17
N GLY A 80 3.25 -2.99 11.43
CA GLY A 80 3.67 -1.92 12.35
C GLY A 80 3.13 -0.53 12.00
N VAL A 81 2.24 -0.42 11.01
CA VAL A 81 1.54 0.82 10.65
C VAL A 81 0.28 0.93 11.50
N ASN A 82 0.10 2.06 12.18
CA ASN A 82 -1.09 2.37 12.96
C ASN A 82 -1.50 3.83 12.72
N ARG A 83 -2.60 4.27 13.34
CA ARG A 83 -3.12 5.64 13.14
C ARG A 83 -2.11 6.72 13.55
N ASP A 84 -1.29 6.46 14.56
CA ASP A 84 -0.36 7.44 15.13
C ASP A 84 0.86 7.65 14.23
N ASN A 85 1.33 6.59 13.56
CA ASN A 85 2.54 6.64 12.71
C ASN A 85 2.27 6.64 11.21
N TYR A 86 1.01 6.50 10.76
CA TYR A 86 0.68 6.40 9.33
C TYR A 86 1.13 7.62 8.52
N LEU A 87 0.76 8.83 8.96
CA LEU A 87 1.12 10.06 8.27
C LEU A 87 2.63 10.32 8.28
N GLU A 88 3.31 9.93 9.35
CA GLU A 88 4.76 9.99 9.45
C GLU A 88 5.39 9.04 8.42
N ARG A 89 4.97 7.78 8.37
CA ARG A 89 5.47 6.76 7.44
C ARG A 89 5.23 7.09 5.98
N ILE A 90 4.17 7.83 5.66
CA ILE A 90 3.97 8.40 4.32
C ILE A 90 5.08 9.41 4.01
N ARG A 91 5.41 10.30 4.95
CA ARG A 91 6.35 11.41 4.72
C ARG A 91 7.81 10.96 4.75
N SER A 92 8.18 10.09 5.69
CA SER A 92 9.58 9.69 5.95
C SER A 92 10.19 8.85 4.84
N HIS A 93 9.36 8.16 4.06
CA HIS A 93 9.80 7.26 2.99
C HIS A 93 9.29 7.69 1.60
N MET A 94 8.82 8.93 1.48
CA MET A 94 8.43 9.50 0.20
C MET A 94 9.58 10.35 -0.31
N GLU A 95 10.32 9.84 -1.30
CA GLU A 95 11.10 10.74 -2.16
C GLU A 95 10.16 11.74 -2.85
N TYR A 96 10.69 12.93 -3.15
CA TYR A 96 9.91 13.98 -3.83
C TYR A 96 9.24 13.44 -5.09
N ASP A 97 7.92 13.60 -5.16
CA ASP A 97 7.11 13.09 -6.25
C ASP A 97 6.59 14.27 -7.09
N PRO A 98 7.03 14.41 -8.35
CA PRO A 98 6.59 15.50 -9.22
C PRO A 98 5.08 15.45 -9.54
N ARG A 99 4.36 14.36 -9.23
CA ARG A 99 2.89 14.31 -9.30
C ARG A 99 2.22 15.34 -8.39
N PHE A 100 2.89 15.81 -7.33
CA PHE A 100 2.38 16.90 -6.48
C PHE A 100 2.27 18.22 -7.23
N GLU A 101 3.16 18.49 -8.18
CA GLU A 101 3.13 19.70 -9.00
C GLU A 101 2.16 19.58 -10.18
N LEU A 102 1.94 18.36 -10.67
CA LEU A 102 1.07 18.10 -11.81
C LEU A 102 -0.44 18.14 -11.47
N GLY A 103 -0.81 18.45 -10.22
CA GLY A 103 -2.22 18.47 -9.79
C GLY A 103 -2.93 17.11 -9.89
N ALA A 104 -2.17 16.04 -10.18
CA ALA A 104 -2.64 14.68 -10.38
C ALA A 104 -2.49 13.86 -9.09
N MET A 105 -2.75 14.48 -7.94
CA MET A 105 -3.08 13.70 -6.75
C MET A 105 -4.34 12.92 -7.08
N PRO A 106 -4.39 11.58 -6.90
CA PRO A 106 -5.66 10.88 -6.92
C PRO A 106 -6.45 11.44 -5.74
N LEU A 107 -7.31 12.42 -6.04
CA LEU A 107 -8.29 12.97 -5.11
C LEU A 107 -8.95 11.76 -4.45
N GLN A 108 -8.85 11.68 -3.13
CA GLN A 108 -9.76 10.84 -2.37
C GLN A 108 -11.15 11.17 -2.90
N TYR A 109 -11.89 10.16 -3.34
CA TYR A 109 -13.32 10.34 -3.58
C TYR A 109 -13.92 10.79 -2.25
N VAL A 110 -14.15 12.10 -2.13
CA VAL A 110 -14.98 12.70 -1.09
C VAL A 110 -16.39 12.64 -1.66
N PRO A 111 -17.28 11.76 -1.16
CA PRO A 111 -18.67 11.79 -1.59
C PRO A 111 -19.20 13.19 -1.31
N LYS A 112 -19.82 13.82 -2.30
CA LYS A 112 -20.58 15.05 -2.05
C LYS A 112 -21.76 14.67 -1.15
N GLU A 113 -21.79 15.22 0.06
CA GLU A 113 -22.97 15.16 0.90
C GLU A 113 -24.16 15.73 0.11
N SER A 114 -25.28 14.98 0.10
CA SER A 114 -26.53 15.33 -0.58
C SER A 114 -27.43 16.18 0.29
#